data_AF-A0A8T0UFZ9-F1
#
_entry.id   AF-A0A8T0UFZ9-F1
#
_cell.length_a   1.000
_cell.length_b   1.000
_cell.length_c   1.000
_cell.angle_alpha   90.00
_cell.angle_beta   90.00
_cell.angle_gamma   90.00
#
_symmetry.space_group_name_H-M   'P 1'
#
loop_
_entity.id
_entity.type
_entity.pdbx_description
1 polymer ?
#
loop_
_entity_poly.entity_id
_entity_poly.type
_entity_poly.pdbx_seq_one_letter_code
_entity_poly.pdbx_strand_id
1 'polypeptide(L)'
;MIKPVALELGVPLENIFANQLLFGTSGEYVGFDPTEPTSQSGGKAVAVQHIRQKCRYKSVVMIGDGATDLEARQPGGADLFIYYGGVQMREAVARKADWVVSDFHELMAYLA
;
A
#
# COMPACT_ATOMS: atom_id res chain seq x y z
N MET A 1 13.30 1.80 6.40
CA MET A 1 12.73 3.15 6.20
C MET A 1 11.27 3.26 6.63
N ILE A 2 10.39 2.27 6.38
CA ILE A 2 8.95 2.38 6.72
C ILE A 2 8.64 2.13 8.21
N LYS A 3 9.40 1.26 8.88
CA LYS A 3 9.14 0.85 10.28
C LYS A 3 8.92 2.02 11.27
N PRO A 4 9.73 3.10 11.28
CA PRO A 4 9.49 4.22 12.20
C PRO A 4 8.12 4.90 12.01
N VAL A 5 7.66 5.05 10.77
CA VAL A 5 6.35 5.64 10.47
C VAL A 5 5.21 4.74 10.97
N ALA A 6 5.34 3.43 10.77
CA ALA A 6 4.34 2.47 11.27
C ALA A 6 4.24 2.51 12.80
N LEU A 7 5.37 2.61 13.51
CA LEU A 7 5.40 2.71 14.97
C LEU A 7 4.72 4.00 15.46
N GLU A 8 4.99 5.13 14.81
CA GLU A 8 4.34 6.42 15.14
C GLU A 8 2.82 6.35 14.98
N LEU A 9 2.35 5.63 13.97
CA LEU A 9 0.93 5.43 13.68
C LEU A 9 0.28 4.28 14.49
N GLY A 10 1.03 3.59 15.35
CA GLY A 10 0.54 2.43 16.10
C GLY A 10 0.22 1.21 15.25
N VAL A 11 0.80 1.09 14.04
CA VAL A 11 0.64 -0.04 13.14
C VAL A 11 1.64 -1.14 13.49
N PRO A 12 1.18 -2.36 13.80
CA PRO A 12 2.07 -3.49 14.10
C PRO A 12 3.03 -3.79 12.95
N LEU A 13 4.28 -4.14 13.26
CA LEU A 13 5.32 -4.34 12.24
C LEU A 13 5.01 -5.52 11.31
N GLU A 14 4.28 -6.52 11.81
CA GLU A 14 3.81 -7.68 11.04
C GLU A 14 2.76 -7.31 9.96
N ASN A 15 2.20 -6.10 10.01
CA ASN A 15 1.29 -5.59 8.99
C ASN A 15 2.00 -4.79 7.90
N ILE A 16 3.33 -4.70 7.96
CA ILE A 16 4.14 -4.01 6.94
C ILE A 16 4.55 -4.99 5.86
N PHE A 17 4.15 -4.70 4.63
CA PHE A 17 4.61 -5.37 3.41
C PHE A 17 5.40 -4.36 2.57
N ALA A 18 6.71 -4.54 2.48
CA ALA A 18 7.59 -3.56 1.86
C ALA A 18 8.94 -4.17 1.46
N ASN A 19 9.64 -3.53 0.52
CA ASN A 19 10.97 -3.95 0.12
C ASN A 19 11.94 -3.87 1.30
N GLN A 20 12.67 -4.94 1.50
CA GLN A 20 13.73 -5.01 2.49
C GLN A 20 15.08 -4.77 1.82
N LEU A 21 15.75 -3.69 2.21
CA LEU A 21 17.13 -3.45 1.79
C LEU A 21 18.07 -4.37 2.57
N LEU A 22 19.07 -4.91 1.88
CA LEU A 22 20.10 -5.77 2.44
C LEU A 22 21.40 -4.98 2.52
N PHE A 23 22.09 -5.12 3.66
CA PHE A 23 23.37 -4.47 3.93
C PHE A 23 24.40 -5.51 4.34
N GLY A 24 25.63 -5.34 3.86
CA GLY A 24 26.76 -6.17 4.23
C GLY A 24 27.29 -5.83 5.63
N THR A 25 28.36 -6.51 6.05
CA THR A 25 28.89 -6.39 7.41
C THR A 25 29.46 -5.01 7.73
N SER A 26 29.82 -4.23 6.71
CA SER A 26 30.35 -2.87 6.87
C SER A 26 29.27 -1.80 6.68
N GLY A 27 28.00 -2.20 6.57
CA GLY A 27 26.87 -1.29 6.34
C GLY A 27 26.71 -0.85 4.88
N GLU A 28 27.50 -1.41 3.96
CA GLU A 28 27.39 -1.15 2.53
C GLU A 28 26.10 -1.76 1.95
N TYR A 29 25.49 -1.05 1.01
CA TYR A 29 24.32 -1.56 0.28
C TYR A 29 24.74 -2.74 -0.60
N VAL A 30 24.08 -3.89 -0.42
CA VAL A 30 24.35 -5.11 -1.21
C VAL A 30 23.17 -5.55 -2.07
N GLY A 31 22.00 -4.93 -1.90
CA GLY A 31 20.81 -5.23 -2.69
C GLY A 31 19.52 -5.06 -1.89
N PHE A 32 18.48 -5.73 -2.36
CA PHE A 32 17.21 -5.87 -1.67
C PHE A 32 16.75 -7.32 -1.71
N ASP A 33 15.86 -7.71 -0.81
CA ASP A 33 15.25 -9.04 -0.79
C ASP A 33 14.32 -9.22 -2.01
N PRO A 34 14.65 -10.11 -2.97
CA PRO A 34 13.83 -10.33 -4.16
C PRO A 34 12.61 -11.21 -3.90
N THR A 35 12.48 -11.79 -2.69
CA THR A 35 11.37 -12.65 -2.31
C THR A 35 10.17 -11.85 -1.79
N GLU A 36 10.38 -10.60 -1.42
CA GLU A 36 9.31 -9.69 -1.03
C GLU A 36 8.38 -9.40 -2.23
N PRO A 37 7.05 -9.58 -2.13
CA PRO A 37 6.15 -9.33 -3.24
C PRO A 37 6.31 -7.92 -3.82
N THR A 38 6.52 -6.93 -2.95
CA THR A 38 6.69 -5.52 -3.34
C THR A 38 7.98 -5.24 -4.12
N SER A 39 8.89 -6.22 -4.24
CA SER A 39 10.13 -6.07 -4.99
C SER A 39 9.90 -6.25 -6.49
N GLN A 40 8.69 -6.63 -6.90
CA GLN A 40 8.30 -6.95 -8.27
C GLN A 40 7.12 -6.07 -8.72
N SER A 41 6.94 -5.94 -10.03
CA SER A 41 5.76 -5.29 -10.61
C SER A 41 4.48 -6.00 -10.16
N GLY A 42 3.45 -5.24 -9.80
CA GLY A 42 2.20 -5.81 -9.24
C GLY A 42 2.32 -6.28 -7.78
N GLY A 43 3.45 -6.04 -7.11
CA GLY A 43 3.69 -6.51 -5.74
C GLY A 43 2.65 -6.08 -4.70
N LYS A 44 2.05 -4.89 -4.85
CA LYS A 44 0.95 -4.43 -3.99
C LYS A 44 -0.31 -5.30 -4.15
N ALA A 45 -0.64 -5.71 -5.38
CA ALA A 45 -1.78 -6.60 -5.62
C ALA A 45 -1.57 -7.97 -4.95
N VAL A 46 -0.37 -8.53 -5.08
CA VAL A 46 0.00 -9.80 -4.43
C VAL A 46 -0.06 -9.67 -2.90
N ALA A 47 0.48 -8.58 -2.34
CA ALA A 47 0.43 -8.33 -0.90
C ALA A 47 -1.01 -8.21 -0.38
N VAL A 48 -1.87 -7.46 -1.08
CA VAL A 48 -3.28 -7.30 -0.71
C VAL A 48 -4.06 -8.61 -0.80
N GLN A 49 -3.84 -9.41 -1.85
CA GLN A 49 -4.42 -10.76 -1.97
C GLN A 49 -3.99 -11.65 -0.79
N HIS A 50 -2.70 -11.64 -0.45
CA HIS A 50 -2.17 -12.40 0.68
C HIS A 50 -2.81 -11.98 2.01
N ILE A 51 -2.90 -10.68 2.28
CA ILE A 51 -3.55 -10.13 3.49
C ILE A 51 -5.01 -10.57 3.55
N ARG A 52 -5.76 -10.43 2.45
CA ARG A 52 -7.17 -10.82 2.38
C ARG A 52 -7.36 -12.29 2.72
N GLN A 53 -6.55 -13.17 2.15
CA GLN A 53 -6.62 -14.62 2.39
C GLN A 53 -6.23 -14.99 3.82
N LYS A 54 -5.10 -14.45 4.30
CA LYS A 54 -4.55 -14.75 5.64
C LYS A 54 -5.50 -14.30 6.75
N CYS A 55 -6.03 -13.09 6.64
CA CYS A 55 -6.91 -12.49 7.66
C CYS A 55 -8.39 -12.79 7.42
N ARG A 56 -8.75 -13.40 6.28
CA ARG A 56 -10.13 -13.71 5.88
C ARG A 56 -11.04 -12.49 5.86
N TYR A 57 -10.51 -11.35 5.43
CA TYR A 57 -11.29 -10.12 5.32
C TYR A 57 -12.35 -10.25 4.22
N LYS A 58 -13.60 -9.89 4.55
CA LYS A 58 -14.70 -9.84 3.58
C LYS A 58 -14.56 -8.65 2.64
N SER A 59 -14.09 -7.53 3.18
CA SER A 59 -13.92 -6.26 2.47
C SER A 59 -12.54 -5.68 2.72
N VAL A 60 -11.87 -5.22 1.66
CA VAL A 60 -10.56 -4.60 1.69
C VAL A 60 -10.58 -3.33 0.85
N VAL A 61 -10.07 -2.23 1.41
CA VAL A 61 -9.96 -0.94 0.73
C VAL A 61 -8.48 -0.60 0.58
N MET A 62 -8.06 -0.27 -0.65
CA MET A 62 -6.74 0.25 -0.94
C MET A 62 -6.79 1.78 -0.98
N ILE A 63 -5.85 2.45 -0.30
CA ILE A 63 -5.71 3.90 -0.34
C ILE A 63 -4.29 4.24 -0.82
N GLY A 64 -4.17 5.08 -1.84
CA GLY A 64 -2.86 5.50 -2.35
C GLY A 64 -2.95 6.49 -3.52
N ASP A 65 -1.82 7.03 -3.96
CA ASP A 65 -1.75 8.01 -5.05
C ASP A 65 -1.32 7.41 -6.39
N GLY A 66 -0.79 6.18 -6.38
CA GLY A 66 -0.07 5.61 -7.49
C GLY A 66 -0.90 4.67 -8.38
N ALA A 67 -0.40 4.44 -9.59
CA ALA A 67 -0.94 3.42 -10.48
C ALA A 67 -0.80 2.00 -9.87
N THR A 68 0.28 1.75 -9.12
CA THR A 68 0.48 0.45 -8.44
C THR A 68 -0.48 0.25 -7.27
N ASP A 69 -1.02 1.32 -6.68
CA ASP A 69 -2.10 1.24 -5.68
C ASP A 69 -3.43 0.88 -6.36
N LEU A 70 -3.73 1.52 -7.49
CA LEU A 70 -4.89 1.17 -8.32
C LEU A 70 -4.84 -0.30 -8.78
N GLU A 71 -3.67 -0.81 -9.15
CA GLU A 71 -3.48 -2.21 -9.53
C GLU A 71 -3.84 -3.20 -8.42
N ALA A 72 -3.85 -2.79 -7.15
CA ALA A 72 -4.25 -3.66 -6.05
C ALA A 72 -5.72 -4.11 -6.12
N ARG A 73 -6.53 -3.52 -7.00
CA ARG A 73 -7.91 -3.95 -7.33
C ARG A 73 -8.00 -5.15 -8.28
N GLN A 74 -6.88 -5.75 -8.67
CA GLN A 74 -6.92 -7.01 -9.44
C GLN A 74 -7.79 -8.08 -8.74
N PRO A 75 -8.33 -9.06 -9.48
CA PRO A 75 -9.21 -10.09 -8.90
C PRO A 75 -8.63 -10.73 -7.63
N GLY A 76 -9.44 -10.79 -6.57
CA GLY A 76 -9.02 -11.28 -5.24
C GLY A 76 -8.26 -10.26 -4.38
N GLY A 77 -7.98 -9.07 -4.90
CA GLY A 77 -7.35 -7.95 -4.21
C GLY A 77 -8.36 -7.06 -3.47
N ALA A 78 -8.14 -5.75 -3.51
CA ALA A 78 -9.00 -4.75 -2.89
C ALA A 78 -10.35 -4.61 -3.61
N ASP A 79 -11.42 -4.42 -2.86
CA ASP A 79 -12.77 -4.21 -3.40
C ASP A 79 -12.97 -2.76 -3.86
N LEU A 80 -12.37 -1.81 -3.13
CA LEU A 80 -12.36 -0.37 -3.44
C LEU A 80 -10.94 0.19 -3.48
N PHE A 81 -10.73 1.16 -4.37
CA PHE A 81 -9.55 2.02 -4.40
C PHE A 81 -9.96 3.47 -4.19
N ILE A 82 -9.41 4.04 -3.12
CA ILE A 82 -9.50 5.47 -2.83
C ILE A 82 -8.18 6.12 -3.24
N TYR A 83 -8.26 7.00 -4.22
CA TYR A 83 -7.12 7.81 -4.63
C TYR A 83 -6.89 8.94 -3.63
N TYR A 84 -5.67 9.03 -3.10
CA TYR A 84 -5.25 10.14 -2.24
C TYR A 84 -4.43 11.17 -3.03
N GLY A 85 -5.01 12.35 -3.24
CA GLY A 85 -4.43 13.46 -4.01
C GLY A 85 -3.80 14.57 -3.17
N GLY A 86 -3.68 14.41 -1.85
CA GLY A 86 -3.27 15.50 -0.95
C GLY A 86 -1.81 15.96 -1.09
N VAL A 87 -0.96 15.17 -1.74
CA VAL A 87 0.44 15.53 -2.02
C VAL A 87 0.63 15.88 -3.49
N GLN A 88 0.20 15.01 -4.39
CA GLN A 88 0.35 15.19 -5.83
C GLN A 88 -0.85 14.63 -6.57
N MET A 89 -1.48 15.46 -7.41
CA MET A 89 -2.56 15.03 -8.29
C MET A 89 -2.02 14.33 -9.55
N ARG A 90 -2.50 13.11 -9.80
CA ARG A 90 -2.21 12.27 -10.97
C ARG A 90 -3.53 11.92 -11.64
N GLU A 91 -4.02 12.82 -12.49
CA GLU A 91 -5.38 12.72 -13.07
C GLU A 91 -5.68 11.36 -13.73
N ALA A 92 -4.69 10.77 -14.41
CA ALA A 92 -4.87 9.47 -15.08
C ALA A 92 -5.19 8.31 -14.11
N VAL A 93 -4.72 8.40 -12.86
CA VAL A 93 -5.01 7.43 -11.79
C VAL A 93 -6.31 7.81 -11.09
N ALA A 94 -6.47 9.09 -10.73
CA ALA A 94 -7.65 9.61 -10.03
C ALA A 94 -8.96 9.32 -10.80
N ARG A 95 -8.98 9.49 -12.12
CA ARG A 95 -10.16 9.19 -12.97
C ARG A 95 -10.58 7.71 -12.96
N LYS A 96 -9.73 6.81 -12.48
CA LYS A 96 -9.99 5.36 -12.40
C LYS A 96 -10.30 4.91 -10.97
N ALA A 97 -10.26 5.81 -10.00
CA ALA A 97 -10.55 5.50 -8.61
C ALA A 97 -12.06 5.44 -8.36
N ASP A 98 -12.47 4.63 -7.38
CA ASP A 98 -13.87 4.64 -6.92
C ASP A 98 -14.17 5.92 -6.15
N TRP A 99 -13.15 6.48 -5.52
CA TRP A 99 -13.21 7.73 -4.76
C TRP A 99 -11.88 8.47 -4.84
N VAL A 100 -11.95 9.78 -4.91
CA VAL A 100 -10.82 10.71 -4.85
C VAL A 100 -10.99 11.56 -3.59
N VAL A 101 -9.97 11.60 -2.74
CA VAL A 101 -9.89 12.52 -1.60
C VAL A 101 -8.55 13.25 -1.64
N SER A 102 -8.49 14.48 -1.15
CA SER A 102 -7.23 15.25 -1.05
C SER A 102 -6.84 15.62 0.38
N ASP A 103 -7.70 15.31 1.35
CA ASP A 103 -7.44 15.53 2.78
C ASP A 103 -7.90 14.31 3.58
N PHE A 104 -7.15 13.91 4.61
CA PHE A 104 -7.55 12.80 5.48
C PHE A 104 -8.77 13.13 6.34
N HIS A 105 -9.03 14.39 6.68
CA HIS A 105 -10.24 14.81 7.41
C HIS A 105 -11.51 14.55 6.59
N GLU A 106 -11.45 14.77 5.27
CA GLU A 106 -12.54 14.40 4.37
C GLU A 106 -12.83 12.90 4.48
N LEU A 107 -11.80 12.06 4.33
CA LEU A 107 -11.95 10.61 4.45
C LEU A 107 -12.51 10.19 5.82
N MET A 108 -12.00 10.76 6.92
CA MET A 108 -12.46 10.43 8.26
C MET A 108 -13.93 10.80 8.49
N ALA A 109 -14.42 11.89 7.91
CA ALA A 109 -15.81 12.32 8.05
C ALA A 109 -16.81 11.30 7.47
N TYR A 110 -16.37 10.44 6.54
CA TYR A 110 -17.20 9.39 5.96
C TYR A 110 -17.09 8.04 6.68
N LEU A 111 -16.10 7.88 7.57
CA LEU A 111 -15.85 6.65 8.33
C LEU A 111 -16.37 6.72 9.77
N ALA A 112 -16.77 7.91 10.23
CA ALA A 112 -17.36 8.18 11.54
C ALA A 112 -18.86 7.85 11.58
#